data_AF-A0AAN7P778-F1
#
_entry.id   AF-A0AAN7P778-F1
#
_cell.length_a   1.000
_cell.length_b   1.000
_cell.length_c   1.000
_cell.angle_alpha   90.00
_cell.angle_beta   90.00
_cell.angle_gamma   90.00
#
_symmetry.space_group_name_H-M   'P 1'
#
loop_
_entity.id
_entity.type
_entity.pdbx_description
1 polymer ?
#
loop_
_entity_poly.entity_id
_entity_poly.type
_entity_poly.pdbx_seq_one_letter_code
_entity_poly.pdbx_strand_id
1 'polypeptide(L)' 'VKGEVECLVDRYFGNLYENYKNSRKCLVRQARDLLVCEYHGSLQRFETEFCVPAAKLLQHFKVIT' A
#
# COMPACT_ATOMS: atom_id res chain seq x y z
N VAL A 1 -15.01 -3.23 -3.01
CA VAL A 1 -14.23 -2.10 -2.44
C VAL A 1 -13.78 -2.33 -0.99
N LYS A 2 -14.68 -2.50 0.00
CA LYS A 2 -14.25 -2.71 1.41
C LYS A 2 -13.52 -4.06 1.52
N GLY A 3 -12.19 -4.00 1.68
CA GLY A 3 -11.30 -5.17 1.76
C GLY A 3 -10.25 -5.25 0.64
N GLU A 4 -10.50 -4.65 -0.54
CA GLU A 4 -9.56 -4.77 -1.66
C GLU A 4 -8.28 -3.97 -1.43
N VAL A 5 -8.40 -2.75 -0.88
CA VAL A 5 -7.24 -1.94 -0.46
C VAL A 5 -6.43 -2.65 0.61
N GLU A 6 -7.09 -3.35 1.53
CA GLU A 6 -6.41 -4.11 2.58
C GLU A 6 -5.58 -5.25 1.97
N CYS A 7 -6.14 -6.00 1.02
CA CYS A 7 -5.42 -7.03 0.29
C CYS A 7 -4.20 -6.48 -0.48
N LEU A 8 -4.33 -5.33 -1.13
CA LEU A 8 -3.20 -4.69 -1.82
C LEU A 8 -2.12 -4.25 -0.84
N VAL A 9 -2.51 -3.61 0.27
CA VAL A 9 -1.55 -3.17 1.28
C VAL A 9 -0.83 -4.36 1.92
N ASP A 10 -1.56 -5.41 2.28
CA ASP A 10 -1.01 -6.64 2.81
C ASP A 10 -0.05 -7.31 1.82
N ARG A 11 -0.44 -7.39 0.53
CA ARG A 11 0.36 -8.01 -0.53
C ARG A 11 1.67 -7.26 -0.81
N TYR A 12 1.61 -5.95 -0.96
CA TYR A 12 2.73 -5.16 -1.45
C TYR A 12 3.62 -4.61 -0.34
N PHE A 13 3.06 -4.34 0.84
CA PHE A 13 3.77 -3.69 1.94
C PHE A 13 3.93 -4.58 3.17
N GLY A 14 3.16 -5.67 3.30
CA GLY A 14 3.16 -6.52 4.50
C GLY A 14 4.54 -7.02 4.93
N ASN A 15 5.37 -7.41 3.97
CA ASN A 15 6.72 -7.93 4.23
C ASN A 15 7.81 -6.85 4.18
N LEU A 16 7.45 -5.58 3.93
CA LEU A 16 8.42 -4.48 3.81
C LEU A 16 8.63 -3.73 5.13
N TYR A 17 7.73 -3.91 6.09
CA TYR A 17 7.80 -3.27 7.41
C TYR A 17 7.97 -4.34 8.50
N GLU A 18 9.01 -4.24 9.32
CA GLU A 18 9.23 -5.17 10.45
C GLU A 18 8.05 -5.16 11.44
N ASN A 19 7.46 -3.99 11.66
CA ASN A 19 6.32 -3.81 12.56
C ASN A 19 5.00 -3.60 11.80
N TYR A 20 4.82 -4.29 10.67
CA TYR A 20 3.65 -4.12 9.81
C TYR A 20 2.32 -4.22 10.57
N LYS A 21 2.21 -5.14 11.54
CA LYS A 21 0.98 -5.32 12.33
C LYS A 21 0.50 -4.03 13.01
N ASN A 22 1.42 -3.23 13.55
CA ASN A 22 1.10 -1.98 14.23
C ASN A 22 0.87 -0.84 13.23
N SER A 23 1.57 -0.84 12.10
CA SER A 23 1.43 0.18 11.05
C SER A 23 0.25 -0.07 10.10
N ARG A 24 -0.25 -1.31 10.00
CA ARG A 24 -1.25 -1.75 9.01
C ARG A 24 -2.48 -0.85 8.97
N LYS A 25 -3.04 -0.54 10.14
CA LYS A 25 -4.26 0.29 10.21
C LYS A 25 -4.02 1.70 9.64
N CYS A 26 -2.83 2.26 9.88
CA CYS A 26 -2.43 3.55 9.33
C CYS A 26 -2.20 3.47 7.82
N LEU A 27 -1.45 2.46 7.37
CA LEU A 27 -1.15 2.24 5.96
C LEU A 27 -2.42 2.00 5.12
N VAL A 28 -3.36 1.21 5.62
CA VAL A 28 -4.65 0.99 4.95
C VAL A 28 -5.45 2.29 4.85
N ARG A 29 -5.44 3.12 5.89
CA ARG A 29 -6.12 4.42 5.85
C ARG A 29 -5.50 5.33 4.79
N GLN A 30 -4.18 5.48 4.82
CA GLN A 30 -3.45 6.29 3.85
C GLN A 30 -3.65 5.78 2.41
N ALA A 31 -3.63 4.47 2.21
CA ALA A 31 -3.88 3.84 0.91
C ALA A 31 -5.31 4.10 0.41
N ARG A 32 -6.32 4.12 1.31
CA ARG A 32 -7.70 4.49 0.95
C ARG A 32 -7.80 5.95 0.54
N ASP A 33 -7.21 6.83 1.33
CA ASP A 33 -7.21 8.27 1.03
C ASP A 33 -6.54 8.52 -0.34
N LEU A 34 -5.40 7.87 -0.59
CA LEU A 34 -4.69 7.96 -1.86
C LEU A 34 -5.50 7.38 -3.04
N LEU A 35 -6.12 6.21 -2.86
CA LEU A 35 -6.99 5.59 -3.87
C LEU A 35 -8.13 6.52 -4.28
N VAL A 36 -8.76 7.21 -3.32
CA VAL A 36 -9.90 8.09 -3.60
C VAL A 36 -9.45 9.42 -4.20
N CYS A 37 -8.45 10.07 -3.61
CA CYS A 37 -8.04 11.42 -3.99
C CYS A 37 -7.27 11.46 -5.31
N GLU A 38 -6.33 10.53 -5.53
CA GLU A 38 -5.41 10.58 -6.67
C GLU A 38 -5.80 9.62 -7.79
N TYR A 39 -6.38 8.47 -7.42
CA TYR A 39 -6.75 7.42 -8.38
C TYR A 39 -8.25 7.34 -8.63
N HIS A 40 -9.04 8.25 -8.04
CA HIS A 40 -10.49 8.37 -8.21
C HIS A 40 -11.25 7.05 -8.01
N GLY A 41 -10.79 6.21 -7.09
CA GLY A 41 -11.37 4.89 -6.80
C GLY A 41 -10.94 3.76 -7.74
N SER A 42 -10.08 4.02 -8.74
CA SER A 42 -9.59 2.99 -9.66
C SER A 42 -8.52 2.11 -8.99
N LEU A 43 -8.94 0.93 -8.54
CA LEU A 43 -8.05 -0.06 -7.92
C LEU A 43 -6.95 -0.53 -8.88
N GLN A 44 -7.28 -0.72 -10.15
CA GLN A 44 -6.30 -1.13 -11.16
C GLN A 44 -5.17 -0.10 -11.28
N ARG A 45 -5.52 1.18 -11.46
CA ARG A 45 -4.52 2.26 -11.56
C ARG A 45 -3.72 2.41 -10.28
N PHE A 46 -4.39 2.37 -9.12
CA PHE A 46 -3.71 2.40 -7.82
C PHE A 46 -2.70 1.25 -7.68
N GLU A 47 -3.06 0.02 -8.06
CA GLU A 47 -2.14 -1.11 -7.99
C GLU A 47 -0.95 -0.94 -8.96
N THR A 48 -1.21 -0.61 -10.23
CA THR A 48 -0.17 -0.56 -11.27
C THR A 48 0.72 0.67 -11.22
N GLU A 49 0.15 1.84 -10.87
CA GLU A 49 0.84 3.13 -10.88
C GLU A 49 1.42 3.49 -9.50
N PHE A 50 0.90 2.96 -8.38
CA PHE A 50 1.41 3.23 -7.03
C PHE A 50 1.98 2.00 -6.33
N CYS A 51 1.16 0.98 -6.06
CA CYS A 51 1.58 -0.13 -5.19
C CYS A 51 2.81 -0.87 -5.75
N VAL A 52 2.78 -1.23 -7.03
CA VAL A 52 3.88 -1.96 -7.67
C VAL A 52 5.17 -1.13 -7.70
N PRO A 53 5.18 0.14 -8.17
CA PRO A 53 6.38 0.98 -8.13
C PRO A 53 6.89 1.25 -6.72
N ALA A 54 6.00 1.56 -5.77
CA ALA A 54 6.38 1.86 -4.39
C ALA A 54 6.99 0.65 -3.68
N ALA A 55 6.38 -0.54 -3.82
CA ALA A 55 6.93 -1.76 -3.25
C ALA A 55 8.31 -2.09 -3.82
N LYS A 56 8.48 -1.98 -5.15
CA LYS A 56 9.79 -2.14 -5.79
C LYS A 56 10.80 -1.14 -5.22
N LEU A 57 10.45 0.13 -5.11
CA LEU A 57 11.34 1.16 -4.57
C LEU A 57 11.78 0.80 -3.14
N LEU A 58 10.83 0.51 -2.25
CA LEU A 58 11.08 0.19 -0.85
C LEU A 58 11.92 -1.08 -0.65
N GLN A 59 11.79 -2.08 -1.53
CA GLN A 59 12.65 -3.27 -1.52
C GLN A 59 14.13 -2.92 -1.73
N HIS A 60 14.45 -1.89 -2.50
CA HIS A 60 15.83 -1.47 -2.74
C HIS A 60 16.43 -0.68 -1.58
N PHE A 61 15.60 -0.02 -0.77
CA PHE A 61 16.05 0.86 0.32
C PHE A 61 16.31 0.16 1.66
N LYS A 62 16.10 -1.17 1.76
CA LYS A 62 16.24 -1.98 2.99
C LYS A 62 15.65 -1.29 4.23
N VAL A 63 14.41 -1.65 4.53
CA VAL A 63 13.74 -1.48 5.84
C VAL A 63 13.55 -0.01 6.24
N ILE A 64 12.32 0.50 6.08
CA ILE A 64 11.90 1.64 6.90
C ILE A 64 11.66 1.07 8.31
N THR A 65 12.68 1.22 9.16
CA THR A 65 12.69 0.96 10.61
C THR A 65 11.54 1.64 11.33
#